data_AF-A0A9W8PHJ9-F1
#
_entry.id   AF-A0A9W8PHJ9-F1
#
_cell.length_a   1.000
_cell.length_b   1.000
_cell.length_c   1.000
_cell.angle_alpha   90.00
_cell.angle_beta   90.00
_cell.angle_gamma   90.00
#
_symmetry.space_group_name_H-M   'P 1'
#
loop_
_entity.id
_entity.type
_entity.pdbx_description
1 polymer ?
#
loop_
_entity_poly.entity_id
_entity_poly.type
_entity_poly.pdbx_seq_one_letter_code
_entity_poly.pdbx_strand_id
1 'polypeptide(L)'
;MSIRIALNNQPEFYTNLDFISGRVILGINRNEQIGSIVVKLEGESGTALQAPNAFDPQSMNRLQAGPQRPPGSMAIENHKILYKLQQVFPDDYYASSSNPYGAYPLQAGEHEFPFNFKLPINNACSDPMAMSKIGGMSNAGGFGGGGIFGIGGVRVMDGSKQLYLRHVTRTLPPSLTGYPGEAEIRYYIKVTIQRPGLLKENWRYNMGLKFLPIEPPRPQPTSQEAFARRPFTFRPQSPQPEKKRSSLFNFGTSSESKTASNSERSADIAPAPAIEISARLPHPSILTCNKPIPLRLIAKKLNNNPEQVYLVSFQMELIGRTDVRALELHNQKINRWVVVSNPTINIPLTTGPDDEVGKELVIPDHVWKNMPLPNTVAPSFATCNLSRKYELEIKLGVAWGQPKKGLTSKTPPVILLPLHFAQIEVYSGITPPAELVEAARSTRPGRATFTNNTPPRLPPRQNSVNVSPQQQQPQRRPSQTVSQAPPQPAHDPLYPPQLAPGQEAPPYDDAPPSYDEAVAENLAGPFDGMQSRPAYSGVTNENAPSQLPPEKS
;
A
#
# COMPACT_ATOMS: atom_id res chain seq x y z
N MET A 1 26.17 27.74 -13.76
CA MET A 1 26.22 26.55 -12.89
C MET A 1 25.01 25.71 -13.19
N SER A 2 25.18 24.40 -13.35
CA SER A 2 24.09 23.45 -13.59
C SER A 2 24.31 22.18 -12.76
N ILE A 3 23.21 21.59 -12.29
CA ILE A 3 23.21 20.30 -11.60
C ILE A 3 22.21 19.43 -12.31
N ARG A 4 22.62 18.23 -12.70
CA ARG A 4 21.73 17.21 -13.26
C ARG A 4 22.06 15.85 -12.64
N ILE A 5 21.03 15.02 -12.49
CA ILE A 5 21.18 13.61 -12.10
C ILE A 5 20.97 12.81 -13.39
N ALA A 6 21.93 11.96 -13.74
CA ALA A 6 21.79 11.02 -14.86
C ALA A 6 21.76 9.60 -14.29
N LEU A 7 20.63 8.90 -14.46
CA LEU A 7 20.46 7.52 -14.04
C LEU A 7 20.97 6.58 -15.13
N ASN A 8 21.63 5.49 -14.73
CA ASN A 8 22.14 4.49 -15.68
C ASN A 8 21.01 3.69 -16.33
N ASN A 9 19.99 3.35 -15.54
CA ASN A 9 18.76 2.72 -15.99
C ASN A 9 17.58 3.39 -15.29
N GLN A 10 16.60 3.85 -16.06
CA GLN A 10 15.39 4.48 -15.56
C GLN A 10 14.17 3.65 -15.99
N PRO A 11 13.79 2.62 -15.21
CA PRO A 11 12.54 1.91 -15.44
C PRO A 11 11.32 2.79 -15.18
N GLU A 12 10.14 2.36 -15.66
CA GLU A 12 8.87 3.05 -15.39
C GLU A 12 8.60 3.23 -13.88
N PHE A 13 9.02 2.24 -13.08
CA PHE A 13 9.02 2.29 -11.63
C PHE A 13 10.11 1.38 -11.07
N TYR A 14 10.56 1.71 -9.87
CA TYR A 14 11.44 0.89 -9.04
C TYR A 14 10.61 0.01 -8.09
N THR A 15 11.18 -1.10 -7.67
CA THR A 15 10.64 -1.99 -6.64
C THR A 15 11.67 -2.24 -5.54
N ASN A 16 11.31 -2.96 -4.49
CA ASN A 16 12.27 -3.35 -3.47
C ASN A 16 13.41 -4.16 -4.10
N LEU A 17 14.62 -4.07 -3.55
CA LEU A 17 15.85 -4.71 -4.03
C LEU A 17 16.43 -4.14 -5.33
N ASP A 18 15.71 -3.29 -6.07
CA ASP A 18 16.28 -2.61 -7.23
C ASP A 18 17.45 -1.71 -6.81
N PHE A 19 18.46 -1.67 -7.67
CA PHE A 19 19.55 -0.71 -7.57
C PHE A 19 19.21 0.57 -8.34
N ILE A 20 19.34 1.70 -7.66
CA ILE A 20 19.30 3.03 -8.24
C ILE A 20 20.76 3.49 -8.37
N SER A 21 21.31 3.32 -9.56
CA SER A 21 22.67 3.76 -9.89
C SER A 21 22.65 4.88 -10.92
N GLY A 22 23.60 5.80 -10.78
CA GLY A 22 23.73 6.94 -11.66
C GLY A 22 24.90 7.81 -11.29
N ARG A 23 24.89 9.03 -11.82
CA ARG A 23 25.93 10.02 -11.61
C ARG A 23 25.32 11.41 -11.47
N VAL A 24 25.86 12.17 -10.53
CA VAL A 24 25.61 13.61 -10.39
C VAL A 24 26.56 14.32 -11.35
N ILE A 25 26.03 15.15 -12.21
CA ILE A 25 26.82 15.96 -13.13
C ILE A 25 26.70 17.41 -12.72
N LEU A 26 27.83 18.00 -12.36
CA LEU A 26 27.97 19.37 -11.86
C LEU A 26 28.74 20.19 -12.88
N GLY A 27 28.05 21.11 -13.55
CA GLY A 27 28.68 22.10 -14.44
C GLY A 27 28.99 23.39 -13.70
N ILE A 28 30.27 23.74 -13.56
CA ILE A 28 30.72 24.97 -12.90
C ILE A 28 31.43 25.87 -13.92
N ASN A 29 31.03 27.14 -14.01
CA ASN A 29 31.56 28.08 -15.00
C ASN A 29 32.88 28.75 -14.56
N ARG A 30 33.23 28.64 -13.28
CA ARG A 30 34.40 29.25 -12.64
C ARG A 30 34.89 28.33 -11.53
N ASN A 31 36.14 28.48 -11.12
CA ASN A 31 36.66 27.71 -10.00
C ASN A 31 35.86 28.04 -8.73
N GLU A 32 35.36 27.02 -8.04
CA GLU A 32 34.59 27.16 -6.80
C GLU A 32 35.12 26.21 -5.74
N GLN A 33 35.04 26.66 -4.49
CA GLN A 33 35.35 25.82 -3.34
C GLN A 33 34.09 25.03 -2.97
N ILE A 34 34.18 23.71 -2.95
CA ILE A 34 33.09 22.81 -2.58
C ILE A 34 33.47 22.06 -1.31
N GLY A 35 32.58 22.07 -0.31
CA GLY A 35 32.79 21.36 0.95
C GLY A 35 32.48 19.88 0.80
N SER A 36 31.25 19.57 0.40
CA SER A 36 30.78 18.19 0.22
C SER A 36 29.73 18.11 -0.88
N ILE A 37 29.62 16.94 -1.52
CA ILE A 37 28.51 16.59 -2.39
C ILE A 37 27.87 15.34 -1.82
N VAL A 38 26.61 15.48 -1.41
CA VAL A 38 25.85 14.43 -0.76
C VAL A 38 24.63 14.10 -1.60
N VAL A 39 24.50 12.83 -1.96
CA VAL A 39 23.32 12.27 -2.61
C VAL A 39 22.47 11.57 -1.56
N LYS A 40 21.16 11.81 -1.59
CA LYS A 40 20.20 11.23 -0.67
C LYS A 40 19.11 10.53 -1.44
N LEU A 41 18.78 9.32 -1.04
CA LEU A 41 17.56 8.64 -1.46
C LEU A 41 16.54 8.81 -0.34
N GLU A 42 15.48 9.57 -0.62
CA GLU A 42 14.45 9.89 0.36
C GLU A 42 13.10 9.34 -0.10
N GLY A 43 12.31 8.88 0.87
CA GLY A 43 10.89 8.57 0.71
C GLY A 43 10.11 9.24 1.83
N GLU A 44 9.04 9.93 1.48
CA GLU A 44 8.21 10.68 2.42
C GLU A 44 6.74 10.28 2.29
N SER A 45 6.07 10.13 3.43
CA SER A 45 4.63 9.90 3.56
C SER A 45 4.04 11.11 4.27
N GLY A 46 3.51 12.06 3.49
CA GLY A 46 2.94 13.30 3.98
C GLY A 46 1.42 13.27 4.01
N THR A 47 0.83 13.77 5.07
CA THR A 47 -0.60 13.97 5.21
C THR A 47 -0.91 15.36 5.76
N ALA A 48 -2.02 15.94 5.31
CA ALA A 48 -2.54 17.18 5.85
C ALA A 48 -4.07 17.13 5.91
N LEU A 49 -4.64 17.46 7.07
CA LEU A 49 -6.09 17.49 7.26
C LEU A 49 -6.51 18.78 7.95
N GLN A 50 -7.57 19.40 7.44
CA GLN A 50 -8.13 20.59 8.07
C GLN A 50 -8.93 20.20 9.32
N ALA A 51 -8.74 20.95 10.41
CA ALA A 51 -9.56 20.82 11.60
C ALA A 51 -11.02 21.18 11.26
N PRO A 52 -12.01 20.38 11.72
CA PRO A 52 -13.41 20.64 11.45
C PRO A 52 -13.80 22.06 11.88
N ASN A 53 -14.50 22.78 11.00
CA ASN A 53 -15.04 24.08 11.37
C ASN A 53 -16.27 23.89 12.26
N ALA A 54 -16.34 24.62 13.37
CA ALA A 54 -17.48 24.60 14.29
C ALA A 54 -18.80 25.07 13.66
N PHE A 55 -18.72 25.78 12.53
CA PHE A 55 -19.87 26.32 11.79
C PHE A 55 -20.28 25.46 10.58
N ASP A 56 -19.64 24.31 10.34
CA ASP A 56 -20.01 23.43 9.23
C ASP A 56 -21.15 22.48 9.66
N PRO A 57 -22.34 22.53 9.02
CA PRO A 57 -23.45 21.64 9.38
C PRO A 57 -23.14 20.15 9.19
N GLN A 58 -22.12 19.78 8.40
CA GLN A 58 -21.67 18.39 8.24
C GLN A 58 -20.78 17.89 9.39
N SER A 59 -20.15 18.80 10.14
CA SER A 59 -19.19 18.48 11.21
C SER A 59 -19.83 18.40 12.60
N MET A 60 -21.07 18.85 12.78
CA MET A 60 -21.80 18.81 14.06
C MET A 60 -21.89 17.41 14.69
N ASN A 61 -21.85 16.33 13.88
CA ASN A 61 -21.87 14.94 14.35
C ASN A 61 -20.47 14.32 14.52
N ARG A 62 -19.37 15.03 14.23
CA ARG A 62 -17.98 14.54 14.34
C ARG A 62 -17.19 15.23 15.47
N LEU A 63 -17.87 15.65 16.52
CA LEU A 63 -17.23 16.17 17.73
C LEU A 63 -16.60 15.01 18.51
N GLN A 64 -15.40 14.58 18.11
CA GLN A 64 -14.62 13.61 18.85
C GLN A 64 -13.53 14.32 19.66
N ALA A 65 -13.47 13.96 20.95
CA ALA A 65 -12.66 14.59 21.99
C ALA A 65 -11.16 14.52 21.70
N GLY A 66 -10.56 15.68 21.45
CA GLY A 66 -9.11 15.91 21.38
C GLY A 66 -8.80 17.38 21.63
N PRO A 67 -7.56 17.78 21.98
CA PRO A 67 -7.15 19.18 22.09
C PRO A 67 -7.60 19.98 20.86
N GLN A 68 -8.52 20.92 21.10
CA GLN A 68 -9.24 21.64 20.05
C GLN A 68 -8.26 22.57 19.32
N ARG A 69 -7.74 22.13 18.16
CA ARG A 69 -7.01 23.01 17.25
C ARG A 69 -7.98 24.12 16.79
N PRO A 70 -7.55 25.39 16.65
CA PRO A 70 -8.43 26.45 16.17
C PRO A 70 -9.18 26.03 14.88
N PRO A 71 -10.50 26.26 14.79
CA PRO A 71 -11.27 25.94 13.58
C PRO A 71 -10.58 26.45 12.31
N GLY A 72 -10.48 25.60 11.30
CA GLY A 72 -9.90 25.94 9.99
C GLY A 72 -8.38 25.82 9.89
N SER A 73 -7.68 25.52 10.99
CA SER A 73 -6.24 25.23 10.97
C SER A 73 -5.93 23.84 10.38
N MET A 74 -4.72 23.67 9.83
CA MET A 74 -4.28 22.41 9.22
C MET A 74 -3.47 21.57 10.21
N ALA A 75 -3.84 20.29 10.40
CA ALA A 75 -2.90 19.26 10.83
C ALA A 75 -1.99 18.92 9.67
N ILE A 76 -0.69 18.85 9.90
CA ILE A 76 0.27 18.33 8.92
C ILE A 76 1.12 17.29 9.64
N GLU A 77 1.34 16.14 9.01
CA GLU A 77 2.18 15.05 9.51
C GLU A 77 3.00 14.52 8.34
N ASN A 78 4.33 14.71 8.38
CA ASN A 78 5.25 14.17 7.39
C ASN A 78 6.11 13.08 8.04
N HIS A 79 6.19 11.90 7.42
CA HIS A 79 7.09 10.83 7.86
C HIS A 79 8.13 10.52 6.80
N LYS A 80 9.41 10.54 7.17
CA LYS A 80 10.48 9.97 6.33
C LYS A 80 10.44 8.45 6.45
N ILE A 81 9.90 7.81 5.41
CA ILE A 81 9.75 6.34 5.29
C ILE A 81 10.99 5.66 4.72
N LEU A 82 11.82 6.41 4.00
CA LEU A 82 13.10 5.97 3.46
C LEU A 82 14.09 7.13 3.55
N TYR A 83 15.29 6.85 4.07
CA TYR A 83 16.38 7.82 4.10
C TYR A 83 17.71 7.07 4.01
N LYS A 84 18.36 7.13 2.84
CA LYS A 84 19.74 6.68 2.65
C LYS A 84 20.59 7.84 2.16
N LEU A 85 21.83 7.90 2.63
CA LEU A 85 22.75 8.98 2.34
C LEU A 85 24.06 8.39 1.81
N GLN A 86 24.57 8.96 0.71
CA GLN A 86 25.89 8.66 0.18
C GLN A 86 26.62 9.98 -0.08
N GLN A 87 27.74 10.18 0.59
CA GLN A 87 28.65 11.26 0.25
C GLN A 87 29.50 10.81 -0.94
N VAL A 88 29.48 11.58 -2.02
CA VAL A 88 30.21 11.27 -3.27
C VAL A 88 31.40 12.21 -3.50
N PHE A 89 31.52 13.24 -2.65
CA PHE A 89 32.66 14.15 -2.62
C PHE A 89 32.79 14.78 -1.22
N PRO A 90 33.99 14.99 -0.67
CA PRO A 90 35.29 14.50 -1.15
C PRO A 90 35.34 12.97 -1.25
N ASP A 91 36.08 12.45 -2.22
CA ASP A 91 36.45 11.04 -2.32
C ASP A 91 37.67 10.74 -1.44
N ASP A 92 38.12 9.49 -1.39
CA ASP A 92 39.28 9.07 -0.58
C ASP A 92 40.56 9.86 -0.93
N TYR A 93 40.71 10.29 -2.18
CA TYR A 93 41.84 11.10 -2.62
C TYR A 93 41.81 12.48 -1.95
N TYR A 94 40.68 13.19 -1.99
CA TYR A 94 40.55 14.48 -1.31
C TYR A 94 40.55 14.34 0.22
N ALA A 95 39.97 13.27 0.77
CA ALA A 95 39.96 13.00 2.21
C ALA A 95 41.37 12.75 2.78
N SER A 96 42.29 12.19 1.98
CA SER A 96 43.69 11.99 2.37
C SER A 96 44.51 13.28 2.42
N SER A 97 44.06 14.33 1.73
CA SER A 97 44.68 15.64 1.78
C SER A 97 44.17 16.38 3.03
N SER A 98 45.05 16.59 4.01
CA SER A 98 44.72 17.28 5.26
C SER A 98 44.44 18.77 5.03
N ASN A 99 43.24 19.08 4.53
CA ASN A 99 42.80 20.45 4.34
C ASN A 99 42.08 20.96 5.60
N PRO A 100 42.67 21.89 6.36
CA PRO A 100 42.09 22.37 7.63
C PRO A 100 40.75 23.10 7.47
N TYR A 101 40.40 23.50 6.25
CA TYR A 101 39.16 24.23 5.96
C TYR A 101 38.01 23.34 5.44
N GLY A 102 38.27 22.04 5.20
CA GLY A 102 37.23 21.09 4.76
C GLY A 102 36.53 21.47 3.45
N ALA A 103 37.21 22.19 2.56
CA ALA A 103 36.68 22.62 1.27
C ALA A 103 37.73 22.54 0.17
N TYR A 104 37.35 21.94 -0.96
CA TYR A 104 38.26 21.59 -2.02
C TYR A 104 37.96 22.40 -3.29
N PRO A 105 38.99 22.93 -3.97
CA PRO A 105 38.80 23.68 -5.20
C PRO A 105 38.41 22.74 -6.35
N LEU A 106 37.21 22.91 -6.89
CA LEU A 106 36.81 22.31 -8.16
C LEU A 106 37.04 23.33 -9.29
N GLN A 107 37.75 22.89 -10.32
CA GLN A 107 38.04 23.72 -11.50
C GLN A 107 36.76 24.04 -12.29
N ALA A 108 36.79 25.09 -13.11
CA ALA A 108 35.74 25.30 -14.10
C ALA A 108 35.66 24.10 -15.05
N GLY A 109 34.44 23.64 -15.34
CA GLY A 109 34.20 22.46 -16.15
C GLY A 109 33.02 21.63 -15.67
N GLU A 110 32.88 20.45 -16.28
CA GLU A 110 31.88 19.45 -15.91
C GLU A 110 32.54 18.38 -15.03
N HIS A 111 31.96 18.12 -13.87
CA HIS A 111 32.43 17.12 -12.90
C HIS A 111 31.35 16.07 -12.69
N GLU A 112 31.74 14.80 -12.66
CA GLU A 112 30.83 13.68 -12.50
C GLU A 112 31.12 12.92 -11.21
N PHE A 113 30.07 12.65 -10.43
CA PHE A 113 30.18 11.93 -9.16
C PHE A 113 29.19 10.75 -9.14
N PRO A 114 29.67 9.50 -9.21
CA PRO A 114 28.80 8.33 -9.25
C PRO A 114 28.14 8.07 -7.89
N PHE A 115 26.94 7.50 -7.90
CA PHE A 115 26.23 7.05 -6.71
C PHE A 115 25.49 5.73 -6.98
N ASN A 116 25.23 4.97 -5.93
CA ASN A 116 24.49 3.72 -6.00
C ASN A 116 23.73 3.46 -4.70
N PHE A 117 22.41 3.26 -4.81
CA PHE A 117 21.56 2.90 -3.69
C PHE A 117 20.80 1.61 -3.97
N LYS A 118 20.68 0.75 -2.96
CA LYS A 118 19.75 -0.39 -2.99
C LYS A 118 18.48 -0.06 -2.22
N LEU A 119 17.33 -0.23 -2.85
CA LEU A 119 16.03 -0.02 -2.21
C LEU A 119 15.75 -1.12 -1.16
N PRO A 120 15.52 -0.75 0.12
CA PRO A 120 15.27 -1.72 1.18
C PRO A 120 13.87 -2.33 1.05
N ILE A 121 13.60 -3.38 1.82
CA ILE A 121 12.27 -3.99 1.92
C ILE A 121 11.36 -3.17 2.84
N ASN A 122 11.86 -2.88 4.03
CA ASN A 122 11.10 -2.22 5.08
C ASN A 122 11.33 -0.71 5.10
N ASN A 123 10.38 -0.01 5.71
CA ASN A 123 10.51 1.41 6.02
C ASN A 123 11.43 1.61 7.23
N ALA A 124 12.09 2.76 7.27
CA ALA A 124 12.99 3.13 8.37
C ALA A 124 12.30 3.97 9.46
N CYS A 125 10.97 4.14 9.40
CA CYS A 125 10.23 5.07 10.27
C CYS A 125 10.36 4.76 11.77
N SER A 126 10.42 3.49 12.13
CA SER A 126 10.42 3.06 13.53
C SER A 126 11.79 3.11 14.20
N ASP A 127 12.87 3.31 13.45
CA ASP A 127 14.23 3.26 14.01
C ASP A 127 14.61 4.63 14.62
N PRO A 128 14.67 4.76 15.96
CA PRO A 128 15.04 6.02 16.60
C PRO A 128 16.47 6.47 16.23
N MET A 129 17.35 5.53 15.88
CA MET A 129 18.74 5.84 15.49
C MET A 129 18.80 6.42 14.07
N ALA A 130 18.09 5.83 13.10
CA ALA A 130 17.88 6.46 11.80
C ALA A 130 17.17 7.82 11.91
N MET A 131 16.13 7.93 12.75
CA MET A 131 15.37 9.18 12.93
C MET A 131 16.16 10.28 13.68
N SER A 132 17.04 9.93 14.61
CA SER A 132 17.94 10.89 15.28
C SER A 132 19.08 11.36 14.35
N LYS A 133 19.58 10.50 13.46
CA LYS A 133 20.54 10.88 12.40
C LYS A 133 19.93 11.83 11.37
N ILE A 134 18.62 11.72 11.11
CA ILE A 134 17.85 12.66 10.27
C ILE A 134 17.80 14.07 10.88
N GLY A 135 18.00 14.21 12.20
CA GLY A 135 17.91 15.48 12.96
C GLY A 135 19.22 16.24 13.18
N GLY A 136 20.33 15.81 12.59
CA GLY A 136 21.59 16.54 12.63
C GLY A 136 22.28 16.61 13.99
N MET A 137 21.92 15.74 14.94
CA MET A 137 22.56 15.70 16.27
C MET A 137 23.56 14.55 16.47
N SER A 138 23.80 13.70 15.46
CA SER A 138 24.70 12.54 15.61
C SER A 138 25.67 12.36 14.45
N ASN A 139 26.35 13.44 14.05
CA ASN A 139 27.62 13.31 13.33
C ASN A 139 28.74 12.97 14.35
N ALA A 140 28.75 11.72 14.82
CA ALA A 140 29.89 11.16 15.57
C ALA A 140 30.99 10.73 14.58
N GLY A 141 31.46 11.69 13.77
CA GLY A 141 32.40 11.46 12.68
C GLY A 141 32.78 12.76 11.96
N GLY A 142 33.62 13.57 12.60
CA GLY A 142 34.70 14.27 11.89
C GLY A 142 34.38 15.34 10.85
N PHE A 143 33.24 16.04 10.86
CA PHE A 143 33.06 17.25 10.06
C PHE A 143 32.52 18.43 10.88
N GLY A 144 33.47 19.25 11.37
CA GLY A 144 33.26 20.62 11.86
C GLY A 144 32.90 20.75 13.34
N GLY A 145 33.83 21.27 14.15
CA GLY A 145 33.69 21.44 15.59
C GLY A 145 32.42 22.22 15.98
N GLY A 146 31.58 21.58 16.79
CA GLY A 146 30.52 22.22 17.55
C GLY A 146 31.11 23.05 18.70
N GLY A 147 31.69 24.20 18.36
CA GLY A 147 31.72 25.31 19.30
C GLY A 147 30.30 25.79 19.57
N ILE A 148 30.09 26.39 20.74
CA ILE A 148 28.82 26.95 21.28
C ILE A 148 28.07 27.90 20.30
N PHE A 149 28.69 28.30 19.17
CA PHE A 149 28.07 29.09 18.11
C PHE A 149 28.08 28.32 16.78
N GLY A 150 26.94 27.69 16.46
CA GLY A 150 26.77 26.75 15.34
C GLY A 150 26.96 27.32 13.93
N ILE A 151 28.22 27.41 13.50
CA ILE A 151 28.61 27.80 12.14
C ILE A 151 29.46 26.66 11.54
N GLY A 152 28.84 25.70 10.86
CA GLY A 152 29.61 24.70 10.06
C GLY A 152 28.99 23.31 9.88
N GLY A 153 27.99 22.92 10.66
CA GLY A 153 27.34 21.61 10.54
C GLY A 153 26.20 21.57 9.50
N VAL A 154 26.11 20.48 8.74
CA VAL A 154 24.90 20.16 7.98
C VAL A 154 23.77 19.94 8.99
N ARG A 155 22.91 20.94 9.19
CA ARG A 155 21.61 20.72 9.83
C ARG A 155 20.74 19.94 8.83
N VAL A 156 20.88 18.62 8.86
CA VAL A 156 19.86 17.72 8.32
C VAL A 156 18.67 17.87 9.26
N MET A 157 17.66 18.63 8.81
CA MET A 157 16.23 18.66 9.18
C MET A 157 15.80 18.50 10.66
N ASP A 158 14.52 18.75 10.93
CA ASP A 158 13.89 18.57 12.25
C ASP A 158 13.58 17.09 12.52
N GLY A 159 14.62 16.26 12.67
CA GLY A 159 14.48 14.85 13.03
C GLY A 159 13.89 14.64 14.43
N SER A 160 13.96 15.65 15.30
CA SER A 160 13.29 15.66 16.60
C SER A 160 11.77 15.52 16.47
N LYS A 161 11.12 16.23 15.53
CA LYS A 161 9.67 16.11 15.33
C LYS A 161 9.23 14.72 14.92
N GLN A 162 10.06 14.03 14.14
CA GLN A 162 9.78 12.67 13.74
C GLN A 162 9.68 11.75 14.96
N LEU A 163 10.53 11.89 15.98
CA LEU A 163 10.52 11.03 17.17
C LEU A 163 9.20 11.08 17.96
N TYR A 164 8.42 12.16 17.84
CA TYR A 164 7.13 12.32 18.52
C TYR A 164 5.95 11.70 17.77
N LEU A 165 6.16 11.27 16.52
CA LEU A 165 5.11 10.66 15.71
C LEU A 165 5.04 9.15 15.92
N ARG A 166 3.86 8.58 15.69
CA ARG A 166 3.66 7.13 15.79
C ARG A 166 4.26 6.44 14.57
N HIS A 167 5.26 5.59 14.78
CA HIS A 167 5.90 4.85 13.70
C HIS A 167 5.59 3.36 13.72
N VAL A 168 5.55 2.76 12.53
CA VAL A 168 5.33 1.32 12.35
C VAL A 168 6.30 0.80 11.30
N THR A 169 7.05 -0.25 11.64
CA THR A 169 7.87 -1.00 10.69
C THR A 169 6.98 -1.78 9.73
N ARG A 170 6.99 -1.43 8.44
CA ARG A 170 6.24 -2.08 7.36
C ARG A 170 7.03 -2.06 6.07
N THR A 171 6.62 -2.86 5.09
CA THR A 171 7.16 -2.76 3.74
C THR A 171 6.94 -1.37 3.17
N LEU A 172 7.88 -0.90 2.33
CA LEU A 172 7.75 0.39 1.68
C LEU A 172 6.42 0.48 0.89
N PRO A 173 5.61 1.53 1.07
CA PRO A 173 4.35 1.71 0.34
C PRO A 173 4.58 2.07 -1.15
N PRO A 174 3.62 1.80 -2.05
CA PRO A 174 3.67 2.32 -3.41
C PRO A 174 3.67 3.86 -3.41
N SER A 175 4.26 4.47 -4.44
CA SER A 175 4.09 5.91 -4.67
C SER A 175 2.60 6.22 -4.82
N LEU A 176 2.15 7.25 -4.12
CA LEU A 176 0.74 7.64 -4.05
C LEU A 176 0.61 9.14 -4.23
N THR A 177 -0.16 9.54 -5.24
CA THR A 177 -0.67 10.89 -5.43
C THR A 177 -2.12 10.79 -5.91
N GLY A 178 -2.80 11.93 -6.01
CA GLY A 178 -4.24 11.97 -6.35
C GLY A 178 -5.13 12.38 -5.18
N TYR A 179 -4.54 12.77 -4.05
CA TYR A 179 -5.21 13.41 -2.91
C TYR A 179 -4.62 14.82 -2.71
N PRO A 180 -4.92 15.77 -3.60
CA PRO A 180 -4.31 17.09 -3.59
C PRO A 180 -4.55 17.79 -2.25
N GLY A 181 -3.48 18.29 -1.63
CA GLY A 181 -3.54 18.98 -0.34
C GLY A 181 -3.82 18.09 0.87
N GLU A 182 -4.00 16.78 0.69
CA GLU A 182 -4.39 15.88 1.78
C GLU A 182 -3.41 14.73 2.05
N ALA A 183 -2.91 14.07 1.00
CA ALA A 183 -2.02 12.92 1.17
C ALA A 183 -1.11 12.70 -0.05
N GLU A 184 0.17 12.44 0.21
CA GLU A 184 1.13 12.01 -0.82
C GLU A 184 2.17 11.05 -0.24
N ILE A 185 2.61 10.10 -1.08
CA ILE A 185 3.76 9.23 -0.82
C ILE A 185 4.71 9.39 -1.99
N ARG A 186 5.91 9.91 -1.70
CA ARG A 186 6.87 10.32 -2.72
C ARG A 186 8.22 9.71 -2.45
N TYR A 187 8.91 9.34 -3.52
CA TYR A 187 10.30 8.91 -3.49
C TYR A 187 11.09 9.81 -4.42
N TYR A 188 12.28 10.22 -4.01
CA TYR A 188 13.13 11.08 -4.83
C TYR A 188 14.61 10.95 -4.43
N ILE A 189 15.47 11.26 -5.39
CA ILE A 189 16.90 11.46 -5.16
C ILE A 189 17.13 12.94 -4.97
N LYS A 190 17.87 13.32 -3.94
CA LYS A 190 18.22 14.71 -3.64
C LYS A 190 19.73 14.85 -3.54
N VAL A 191 20.29 15.71 -4.37
CA VAL A 191 21.69 16.11 -4.32
C VAL A 191 21.79 17.43 -3.58
N THR A 192 22.70 17.50 -2.61
CA THR A 192 23.07 18.74 -1.92
C THR A 192 24.57 18.97 -2.08
N ILE A 193 24.93 20.10 -2.64
CA ILE A 193 26.32 20.55 -2.79
C ILE A 193 26.55 21.64 -1.75
N GLN A 194 27.36 21.31 -0.75
CA GLN A 194 27.71 22.23 0.32
C GLN A 194 28.79 23.19 -0.15
N ARG A 195 28.55 24.48 0.03
CA ARG A 195 29.55 25.51 -0.25
C ARG A 195 30.05 26.13 1.04
N PRO A 196 31.37 26.26 1.23
CA PRO A 196 31.93 26.94 2.38
C PRO A 196 31.59 28.45 2.29
N GLY A 197 31.08 29.00 3.38
CA GLY A 197 30.79 30.43 3.53
C GLY A 197 29.46 30.70 4.22
N LEU A 198 29.47 31.61 5.19
CA LEU A 198 28.30 31.92 6.04
C LEU A 198 27.08 32.43 5.26
N LEU A 199 27.31 33.09 4.12
CA LEU A 199 26.28 33.69 3.26
C LEU A 199 26.04 32.91 1.96
N LYS A 200 26.80 31.84 1.72
CA LYS A 200 26.68 31.07 0.48
C LYS A 200 25.65 29.96 0.67
N GLU A 201 24.51 30.09 0.01
CA GLU A 201 23.49 29.03 -0.01
C GLU A 201 24.06 27.74 -0.62
N ASN A 202 23.68 26.59 -0.07
CA ASN A 202 24.02 25.27 -0.61
C ASN A 202 23.16 24.99 -1.83
N TRP A 203 23.77 24.48 -2.90
CA TRP A 203 23.01 24.13 -4.09
C TRP A 203 22.30 22.79 -3.90
N ARG A 204 21.06 22.70 -4.39
CA ARG A 204 20.20 21.53 -4.22
C ARG A 204 19.49 21.22 -5.53
N TYR A 205 19.40 19.94 -5.85
CA TYR A 205 18.64 19.44 -6.99
C TYR A 205 17.98 18.13 -6.60
N ASN A 206 16.75 17.88 -7.04
CA ASN A 206 16.05 16.64 -6.80
C ASN A 206 15.41 16.06 -8.06
N MET A 207 15.21 14.75 -8.06
CA MET A 207 14.58 13.99 -9.12
C MET A 207 13.64 12.96 -8.51
N GLY A 208 12.37 12.97 -8.92
CA GLY A 208 11.35 12.05 -8.44
C GLY A 208 11.52 10.64 -9.00
N LEU A 209 11.10 9.66 -8.21
CA LEU A 209 11.06 8.24 -8.56
C LEU A 209 9.66 7.68 -8.32
N LYS A 210 9.22 6.80 -9.22
CA LYS A 210 8.03 5.99 -9.03
C LYS A 210 8.41 4.65 -8.40
N PHE A 211 7.65 4.22 -7.41
CA PHE A 211 7.91 3.01 -6.64
C PHE A 211 6.67 2.14 -6.52
N LEU A 212 6.83 0.84 -6.73
CA LEU A 212 5.80 -0.19 -6.57
C LEU A 212 6.41 -1.38 -5.80
N PRO A 213 5.93 -1.70 -4.58
CA PRO A 213 6.57 -2.70 -3.75
C PRO A 213 6.35 -4.14 -4.23
N ILE A 214 7.24 -5.02 -3.79
CA ILE A 214 7.04 -6.47 -3.87
C ILE A 214 5.84 -6.89 -3.02
N GLU A 215 5.16 -7.95 -3.42
CA GLU A 215 4.01 -8.45 -2.68
C GLU A 215 4.46 -9.20 -1.40
N PRO A 216 3.66 -9.20 -0.33
CA PRO A 216 3.96 -10.02 0.84
C PRO A 216 3.88 -11.52 0.47
N PRO A 217 4.56 -12.40 1.23
CA PRO A 217 4.48 -13.84 1.02
C PRO A 217 3.02 -14.32 1.01
N ARG A 218 2.61 -14.96 -0.08
CA ARG A 218 1.25 -15.48 -0.22
C ARG A 218 0.98 -16.56 0.85
N PRO A 219 -0.21 -16.55 1.48
CA PRO A 219 -0.62 -17.62 2.37
C PRO A 219 -0.77 -18.93 1.59
N GLN A 220 -0.77 -20.06 2.31
CA GLN A 220 -0.91 -21.36 1.67
C GLN A 220 -2.25 -21.47 0.91
N PRO A 221 -2.27 -22.07 -0.30
CA PRO A 221 -3.50 -22.26 -1.06
C PRO A 221 -4.51 -23.04 -0.23
N THR A 222 -5.69 -22.46 -0.03
CA THR A 222 -6.79 -23.09 0.70
C THR A 222 -7.91 -23.40 -0.29
N SER A 223 -8.63 -24.51 -0.08
CA SER A 223 -9.83 -24.86 -0.87
C SER A 223 -11.09 -24.09 -0.44
N GLN A 224 -10.97 -23.19 0.54
CA GLN A 224 -12.06 -22.38 1.07
C GLN A 224 -12.37 -21.24 0.10
N GLU A 225 -13.63 -20.83 0.05
CA GLU A 225 -14.10 -19.72 -0.77
C GLU A 225 -14.82 -18.70 0.10
N ALA A 226 -14.53 -17.42 -0.12
CA ALA A 226 -15.37 -16.34 0.37
C ALA A 226 -16.61 -16.24 -0.52
N PHE A 227 -17.80 -16.12 0.08
CA PHE A 227 -19.05 -16.02 -0.67
C PHE A 227 -19.86 -14.78 -0.27
N ALA A 228 -20.55 -14.20 -1.24
CA ALA A 228 -21.61 -13.22 -1.04
C ALA A 228 -22.87 -13.76 -1.71
N ARG A 229 -23.98 -13.88 -0.95
CA ARG A 229 -25.22 -14.48 -1.44
C ARG A 229 -26.40 -13.55 -1.26
N ARG A 230 -27.30 -13.51 -2.24
CA ARG A 230 -28.57 -12.76 -2.17
C ARG A 230 -29.72 -13.59 -2.75
N PRO A 231 -30.69 -14.01 -1.92
CA PRO A 231 -31.95 -14.55 -2.40
C PRO A 231 -32.87 -13.42 -2.86
N PHE A 232 -33.67 -13.66 -3.90
CA PHE A 232 -34.66 -12.73 -4.39
C PHE A 232 -35.89 -13.44 -4.97
N THR A 233 -37.06 -12.86 -4.76
CA THR A 233 -38.35 -13.33 -5.30
C THR A 233 -39.03 -12.20 -6.06
N PHE A 234 -39.42 -12.46 -7.31
CA PHE A 234 -40.15 -11.49 -8.12
C PHE A 234 -41.54 -11.20 -7.54
N ARG A 235 -42.09 -10.03 -7.84
CA ARG A 235 -43.51 -9.76 -7.57
C ARG A 235 -44.35 -10.47 -8.62
N PRO A 236 -45.42 -11.21 -8.27
CA PRO A 236 -46.30 -11.83 -9.24
C PRO A 236 -46.81 -10.80 -10.25
N GLN A 237 -46.77 -11.13 -11.54
CA GLN A 237 -47.47 -10.35 -12.55
C GLN A 237 -48.96 -10.50 -12.27
N SER A 238 -49.64 -9.40 -11.93
CA SER A 238 -51.09 -9.41 -11.90
C SER A 238 -51.60 -9.76 -13.30
N PRO A 239 -52.58 -10.66 -13.43
CA PRO A 239 -53.18 -10.93 -14.72
C PRO A 239 -53.77 -9.61 -15.25
N GLN A 240 -53.28 -9.15 -16.40
CA GLN A 240 -53.94 -8.04 -17.07
C GLN A 240 -55.37 -8.50 -17.39
N PRO A 241 -56.41 -7.74 -17.02
CA PRO A 241 -57.74 -8.04 -17.52
C PRO A 241 -57.69 -7.88 -19.03
N GLU A 242 -57.81 -9.00 -19.75
CA GLU A 242 -58.10 -8.98 -21.17
C GLU A 242 -59.32 -8.09 -21.34
N LYS A 243 -59.14 -6.95 -22.03
CA LYS A 243 -60.27 -6.11 -22.40
C LYS A 243 -61.11 -6.93 -23.37
N LYS A 244 -62.08 -7.69 -22.84
CA LYS A 244 -63.20 -8.23 -23.61
C LYS A 244 -63.80 -7.03 -24.33
N ARG A 245 -63.63 -7.00 -25.66
CA ARG A 245 -64.39 -6.10 -26.53
C ARG A 245 -65.87 -6.38 -26.28
N SER A 246 -66.54 -5.50 -25.54
CA SER A 246 -67.97 -5.60 -25.30
C SER A 246 -68.70 -5.25 -26.59
N SER A 247 -69.20 -6.27 -27.27
CA SER A 247 -70.23 -6.15 -28.30
C SER A 247 -71.51 -5.62 -27.65
N LEU A 248 -71.81 -4.35 -27.91
CA LEU A 248 -73.02 -3.67 -27.46
C LEU A 248 -74.15 -3.90 -28.48
N PHE A 249 -74.82 -5.05 -28.44
CA PHE A 249 -76.20 -5.19 -28.93
C PHE A 249 -76.84 -6.46 -28.32
N ASN A 250 -77.68 -6.30 -27.30
CA ASN A 250 -78.99 -6.97 -27.28
C ASN A 250 -79.88 -6.43 -26.16
N PHE A 251 -81.04 -5.98 -26.61
CA PHE A 251 -82.20 -5.47 -25.89
C PHE A 251 -83.10 -6.68 -25.55
N GLY A 252 -83.68 -6.74 -24.35
CA GLY A 252 -84.79 -7.69 -24.08
C GLY A 252 -84.81 -8.34 -22.69
N THR A 253 -85.54 -7.68 -21.80
CA THR A 253 -86.46 -8.20 -20.77
C THR A 253 -86.47 -9.71 -20.42
N SER A 254 -86.37 -10.01 -19.12
CA SER A 254 -87.39 -10.66 -18.25
C SER A 254 -86.86 -11.77 -17.33
N SER A 255 -87.22 -11.61 -16.04
CA SER A 255 -87.58 -12.62 -15.03
C SER A 255 -86.60 -13.72 -14.60
N GLU A 256 -86.25 -13.62 -13.32
CA GLU A 256 -86.42 -14.67 -12.29
C GLU A 256 -85.38 -15.80 -12.15
N SER A 257 -84.80 -15.81 -10.94
CA SER A 257 -84.30 -16.96 -10.16
C SER A 257 -83.28 -17.91 -10.80
N LYS A 258 -82.10 -17.99 -10.18
CA LYS A 258 -81.57 -19.25 -9.61
C LYS A 258 -80.18 -19.04 -8.98
N THR A 259 -80.13 -19.35 -7.69
CA THR A 259 -79.04 -20.02 -6.96
C THR A 259 -77.60 -19.60 -7.30
N ALA A 260 -77.03 -18.86 -6.34
CA ALA A 260 -75.59 -18.76 -6.14
C ALA A 260 -74.99 -20.15 -5.89
N SER A 261 -74.30 -20.69 -6.89
CA SER A 261 -73.17 -21.58 -6.67
C SER A 261 -71.91 -20.72 -6.77
N ASN A 262 -71.42 -20.29 -5.61
CA ASN A 262 -70.12 -19.65 -5.47
C ASN A 262 -69.04 -20.71 -5.72
N SER A 263 -68.72 -20.99 -6.98
CA SER A 263 -67.47 -21.66 -7.31
C SER A 263 -66.39 -20.58 -7.34
N GLU A 264 -65.85 -20.28 -6.16
CA GLU A 264 -64.54 -19.65 -6.00
C GLU A 264 -63.51 -20.55 -6.71
N ARG A 265 -63.33 -20.34 -8.01
CA ARG A 265 -62.06 -20.65 -8.65
C ARG A 265 -61.11 -19.54 -8.20
N SER A 266 -60.47 -19.75 -7.05
CA SER A 266 -59.14 -19.21 -6.83
C SER A 266 -58.31 -19.64 -8.03
N ALA A 267 -58.15 -18.75 -9.02
CA ALA A 267 -57.15 -18.96 -10.04
C ALA A 267 -55.83 -19.10 -9.29
N ASP A 268 -55.24 -20.30 -9.31
CA ASP A 268 -53.92 -20.57 -8.76
C ASP A 268 -52.96 -19.57 -9.41
N ILE A 269 -52.65 -18.50 -8.68
CA ILE A 269 -51.64 -17.54 -9.09
C ILE A 269 -50.32 -18.31 -9.02
N ALA A 270 -49.79 -18.68 -10.18
CA ALA A 270 -48.49 -19.34 -10.25
C ALA A 270 -47.46 -18.54 -9.44
N PRO A 271 -46.68 -19.20 -8.55
CA PRO A 271 -45.80 -18.49 -7.64
C PRO A 271 -44.71 -17.77 -8.44
N ALA A 272 -44.55 -16.46 -8.23
CA ALA A 272 -43.56 -15.66 -8.94
C ALA A 272 -42.14 -16.24 -8.80
N PRO A 273 -41.29 -16.21 -9.83
CA PRO A 273 -40.00 -16.90 -9.81
C PRO A 273 -39.11 -16.38 -8.66
N ALA A 274 -38.36 -17.28 -8.04
CA ALA A 274 -37.44 -16.99 -6.95
C ALA A 274 -36.06 -17.62 -7.22
N ILE A 275 -35.01 -16.82 -7.11
CA ILE A 275 -33.63 -17.22 -7.39
C ILE A 275 -32.70 -16.65 -6.32
N GLU A 276 -31.72 -17.44 -5.92
CA GLU A 276 -30.56 -16.97 -5.18
C GLU A 276 -29.35 -16.84 -6.12
N ILE A 277 -28.65 -15.72 -6.04
CA ILE A 277 -27.36 -15.56 -6.71
C ILE A 277 -26.27 -15.50 -5.65
N SER A 278 -25.22 -16.30 -5.86
CA SER A 278 -24.02 -16.28 -5.05
C SER A 278 -22.78 -15.95 -5.89
N ALA A 279 -21.97 -15.03 -5.40
CA ALA A 279 -20.63 -14.76 -5.88
C ALA A 279 -19.62 -15.44 -4.98
N ARG A 280 -18.58 -16.04 -5.56
CA ARG A 280 -17.50 -16.72 -4.84
C ARG A 280 -16.13 -16.24 -5.31
N LEU A 281 -15.24 -16.07 -4.34
CA LEU A 281 -13.82 -15.74 -4.51
C LEU A 281 -12.97 -16.75 -3.72
N PRO A 282 -11.74 -17.06 -4.14
CA PRO A 282 -10.79 -17.84 -3.34
C PRO A 282 -10.56 -17.20 -1.97
N HIS A 283 -10.40 -18.01 -0.92
CA HIS A 283 -10.01 -17.54 0.40
C HIS A 283 -8.52 -17.82 0.66
N PRO A 284 -7.75 -16.83 1.16
CA PRO A 284 -8.16 -15.44 1.40
C PRO A 284 -8.40 -14.65 0.10
N SER A 285 -9.29 -13.65 0.18
CA SER A 285 -9.71 -12.83 -0.96
C SER A 285 -8.60 -11.87 -1.38
N ILE A 286 -7.62 -12.40 -2.13
CA ILE A 286 -6.47 -11.66 -2.66
C ILE A 286 -6.66 -11.47 -4.16
N LEU A 287 -6.70 -10.22 -4.60
CA LEU A 287 -6.63 -9.83 -6.00
C LEU A 287 -5.20 -9.41 -6.35
N THR A 288 -4.85 -9.44 -7.63
CA THR A 288 -3.50 -9.09 -8.09
C THR A 288 -3.59 -8.04 -9.19
N CYS A 289 -2.79 -6.97 -9.07
CA CYS A 289 -2.72 -5.91 -10.07
C CYS A 289 -2.44 -6.50 -11.47
N ASN A 290 -3.08 -5.95 -12.50
CA ASN A 290 -2.96 -6.39 -13.89
C ASN A 290 -3.34 -7.87 -14.15
N LYS A 291 -3.98 -8.55 -13.19
CA LYS A 291 -4.52 -9.91 -13.37
C LYS A 291 -6.05 -9.90 -13.35
N PRO A 292 -6.71 -10.85 -14.03
CA PRO A 292 -8.15 -11.00 -13.94
C PRO A 292 -8.62 -11.37 -12.53
N ILE A 293 -9.85 -10.98 -12.21
CA ILE A 293 -10.49 -11.30 -10.93
C ILE A 293 -11.02 -12.75 -10.98
N PRO A 294 -10.64 -13.64 -10.04
CA PRO A 294 -11.08 -15.03 -10.00
C PRO A 294 -12.51 -15.15 -9.42
N LEU A 295 -13.48 -14.48 -10.06
CA LEU A 295 -14.88 -14.46 -9.65
C LEU A 295 -15.65 -15.62 -10.28
N ARG A 296 -16.38 -16.36 -9.44
CA ARG A 296 -17.36 -17.36 -9.87
C ARG A 296 -18.76 -16.97 -9.41
N LEU A 297 -19.71 -16.97 -10.34
CA LEU A 297 -21.12 -16.71 -10.04
C LEU A 297 -21.94 -17.99 -10.16
N ILE A 298 -22.89 -18.19 -9.25
CA ILE A 298 -23.78 -19.35 -9.21
C ILE A 298 -25.20 -18.86 -8.95
N ALA A 299 -26.14 -19.30 -9.78
CA ALA A 299 -27.56 -19.10 -9.58
C ALA A 299 -28.21 -20.38 -9.05
N LYS A 300 -29.13 -20.25 -8.11
CA LYS A 300 -29.87 -21.36 -7.51
C LYS A 300 -31.37 -21.10 -7.60
N LYS A 301 -32.12 -22.06 -8.13
CA LYS A 301 -33.59 -21.99 -8.20
C LYS A 301 -34.19 -22.20 -6.80
N LEU A 302 -35.05 -21.30 -6.33
CA LEU A 302 -35.63 -21.36 -4.97
C LEU A 302 -37.08 -21.85 -4.95
N ASN A 303 -37.81 -21.75 -6.05
CA ASN A 303 -39.19 -22.22 -6.14
C ASN A 303 -39.49 -22.95 -7.45
N ASN A 304 -40.55 -23.73 -7.45
CA ASN A 304 -41.01 -24.42 -8.64
C ASN A 304 -41.84 -23.48 -9.51
N ASN A 305 -41.18 -22.83 -10.47
CA ASN A 305 -41.82 -22.04 -11.52
C ASN A 305 -41.15 -22.42 -12.88
N PRO A 306 -41.95 -22.67 -13.94
CA PRO A 306 -41.44 -22.99 -15.28
C PRO A 306 -40.86 -21.78 -16.03
N GLU A 307 -41.10 -20.56 -15.57
CA GLU A 307 -40.64 -19.34 -16.22
C GLU A 307 -39.16 -19.07 -15.96
N GLN A 308 -38.47 -18.65 -17.01
CA GLN A 308 -37.03 -18.45 -16.99
C GLN A 308 -36.66 -17.03 -16.58
N VAL A 309 -35.59 -16.95 -15.80
CA VAL A 309 -34.99 -15.69 -15.36
C VAL A 309 -33.66 -15.50 -16.05
N TYR A 310 -33.38 -14.27 -16.45
CA TYR A 310 -32.19 -13.90 -17.20
C TYR A 310 -31.36 -12.87 -16.45
N LEU A 311 -30.04 -13.04 -16.51
CA LEU A 311 -29.09 -11.99 -16.18
C LEU A 311 -29.01 -11.04 -17.38
N VAL A 312 -29.38 -9.77 -17.15
CA VAL A 312 -29.50 -8.73 -18.18
C VAL A 312 -28.47 -7.63 -18.07
N SER A 313 -27.89 -7.41 -16.89
CA SER A 313 -26.74 -6.51 -16.71
C SER A 313 -25.74 -7.06 -15.70
N PHE A 314 -24.47 -6.74 -15.90
CA PHE A 314 -23.38 -7.11 -15.01
C PHE A 314 -22.43 -5.93 -14.87
N GLN A 315 -22.20 -5.48 -13.64
CA GLN A 315 -21.23 -4.44 -13.34
C GLN A 315 -20.39 -4.86 -12.14
N MET A 316 -19.07 -4.73 -12.25
CA MET A 316 -18.12 -5.05 -11.19
C MET A 316 -17.23 -3.84 -10.93
N GLU A 317 -17.21 -3.40 -9.68
CA GLU A 317 -16.49 -2.22 -9.23
C GLU A 317 -15.58 -2.57 -8.05
N LEU A 318 -14.31 -2.19 -8.15
CA LEU A 318 -13.38 -2.21 -7.03
C LEU A 318 -13.48 -0.88 -6.29
N ILE A 319 -13.65 -0.92 -4.98
CA ILE A 319 -13.76 0.26 -4.11
C ILE A 319 -12.53 0.28 -3.22
N GLY A 320 -11.68 1.29 -3.36
CA GLY A 320 -10.52 1.51 -2.51
C GLY A 320 -10.84 2.53 -1.43
N ARG A 321 -10.69 2.12 -0.17
CA ARG A 321 -10.72 3.00 0.99
C ARG A 321 -9.31 3.36 1.40
N THR A 322 -9.01 4.64 1.40
CA THR A 322 -7.75 5.19 1.88
C THR A 322 -8.01 5.95 3.16
N ASP A 323 -7.50 5.43 4.26
CA ASP A 323 -7.57 6.08 5.57
C ASP A 323 -6.36 7.01 5.69
N VAL A 324 -6.64 8.30 5.90
CA VAL A 324 -5.67 9.38 6.05
C VAL A 324 -5.71 9.84 7.49
N ARG A 325 -4.56 9.80 8.15
CA ARG A 325 -4.37 10.31 9.51
C ARG A 325 -3.40 11.48 9.47
N ALA A 326 -3.73 12.56 10.18
CA ALA A 326 -2.81 13.67 10.42
C ALA A 326 -2.94 14.07 11.88
N LEU A 327 -1.98 13.64 12.70
CA LEU A 327 -2.01 13.72 14.15
C LEU A 327 -3.27 13.00 14.70
N GLU A 328 -4.17 13.75 15.34
CA GLU A 328 -5.44 13.24 15.89
C GLU A 328 -6.59 13.26 14.87
N LEU A 329 -6.42 13.96 13.74
CA LEU A 329 -7.45 14.03 12.71
C LEU A 329 -7.41 12.78 11.83
N HIS A 330 -8.59 12.29 11.50
CA HIS A 330 -8.79 11.13 10.67
C HIS A 330 -9.79 11.47 9.55
N ASN A 331 -9.45 11.09 8.33
CA ASN A 331 -10.32 11.21 7.18
C ASN A 331 -10.28 9.92 6.37
N GLN A 332 -11.37 9.58 5.69
CA GLN A 332 -11.43 8.41 4.82
C GLN A 332 -11.81 8.86 3.41
N LYS A 333 -11.00 8.45 2.43
CA LYS A 333 -11.23 8.70 1.01
C LYS A 333 -11.63 7.43 0.30
N ILE A 334 -12.59 7.56 -0.62
CA ILE A 334 -13.11 6.45 -1.40
C ILE A 334 -12.80 6.70 -2.87
N ASN A 335 -12.13 5.74 -3.49
CA ASN A 335 -11.91 5.69 -4.93
C ASN A 335 -12.64 4.49 -5.50
N ARG A 336 -13.22 4.63 -6.69
CA ARG A 336 -13.94 3.54 -7.38
C ARG A 336 -13.30 3.29 -8.75
N TRP A 337 -13.06 2.02 -9.06
CA TRP A 337 -12.62 1.57 -10.38
C TRP A 337 -13.67 0.64 -10.94
N VAL A 338 -14.22 0.99 -12.09
CA VAL A 338 -15.08 0.10 -12.85
C VAL A 338 -14.18 -0.91 -13.55
N VAL A 339 -14.21 -2.17 -13.12
CA VAL A 339 -13.42 -3.24 -13.74
C VAL A 339 -14.09 -3.70 -15.03
N VAL A 340 -15.42 -3.82 -15.00
CA VAL A 340 -16.23 -4.17 -16.16
C VAL A 340 -17.67 -3.69 -15.94
N SER A 341 -18.29 -3.21 -17.02
CA SER A 341 -19.69 -2.80 -17.04
C SER A 341 -20.31 -3.25 -18.35
N ASN A 342 -21.24 -4.20 -18.26
CA ASN A 342 -21.98 -4.78 -19.37
C ASN A 342 -23.47 -4.59 -19.12
N PRO A 343 -24.10 -3.53 -19.66
CA PRO A 343 -25.49 -3.18 -19.38
C PRO A 343 -26.50 -4.05 -20.14
N THR A 344 -26.05 -4.77 -21.17
CA THR A 344 -26.91 -5.58 -22.04
C THR A 344 -26.32 -6.97 -22.24
N ILE A 345 -26.67 -7.89 -21.35
CA ILE A 345 -26.37 -9.31 -21.47
C ILE A 345 -27.67 -10.12 -21.51
N ASN A 346 -27.58 -11.38 -21.91
CA ASN A 346 -28.74 -12.26 -21.98
C ASN A 346 -28.29 -13.67 -21.62
N ILE A 347 -28.06 -13.90 -20.33
CA ILE A 347 -27.59 -15.20 -19.82
C ILE A 347 -28.72 -15.83 -19.00
N PRO A 348 -29.21 -17.03 -19.35
CA PRO A 348 -30.22 -17.70 -18.56
C PRO A 348 -29.66 -18.12 -17.21
N LEU A 349 -30.44 -17.92 -16.13
CA LEU A 349 -30.06 -18.30 -14.76
C LEU A 349 -30.53 -19.71 -14.37
N THR A 350 -31.29 -20.37 -15.24
CA THR A 350 -31.69 -21.78 -15.14
C THR A 350 -31.40 -22.48 -16.46
N THR A 351 -31.15 -23.79 -16.41
CA THR A 351 -30.88 -24.62 -17.60
C THR A 351 -32.14 -24.79 -18.44
N GLY A 352 -33.29 -24.92 -17.76
CA GLY A 352 -34.59 -25.06 -18.39
C GLY A 352 -35.76 -24.80 -17.44
N PRO A 353 -36.99 -24.84 -17.95
CA PRO A 353 -38.22 -24.65 -17.16
C PRO A 353 -38.40 -25.76 -16.10
N ASP A 354 -38.01 -26.99 -16.44
CA ASP A 354 -38.21 -28.20 -15.62
C ASP A 354 -37.12 -28.43 -14.57
N ASP A 355 -36.24 -27.46 -14.34
CA ASP A 355 -35.18 -27.58 -13.33
C ASP A 355 -35.78 -27.80 -11.93
N GLU A 356 -35.25 -28.77 -11.19
CA GLU A 356 -35.63 -29.03 -9.80
C GLU A 356 -35.34 -27.82 -8.88
N VAL A 357 -36.16 -27.65 -7.85
CA VAL A 357 -35.93 -26.64 -6.83
C VAL A 357 -34.63 -26.94 -6.10
N GLY A 358 -33.76 -25.95 -6.00
CA GLY A 358 -32.44 -26.07 -5.39
C GLY A 358 -31.31 -26.38 -6.37
N LYS A 359 -31.60 -26.65 -7.64
CA LYS A 359 -30.56 -26.85 -8.67
C LYS A 359 -29.71 -25.59 -8.82
N GLU A 360 -28.39 -25.78 -8.82
CA GLU A 360 -27.39 -24.73 -8.99
C GLU A 360 -26.87 -24.72 -10.43
N LEU A 361 -26.73 -23.52 -11.00
CA LEU A 361 -26.14 -23.27 -12.31
C LEU A 361 -24.96 -22.31 -12.16
N VAL A 362 -23.79 -22.73 -12.64
CA VAL A 362 -22.63 -21.84 -12.74
C VAL A 362 -22.81 -20.92 -13.92
N ILE A 363 -22.80 -19.60 -13.67
CA ILE A 363 -22.96 -18.60 -14.72
C ILE A 363 -21.66 -18.52 -15.53
N PRO A 364 -21.72 -18.57 -16.88
CA PRO A 364 -20.55 -18.42 -17.73
C PRO A 364 -19.78 -17.13 -17.45
N ASP A 365 -18.46 -17.24 -17.31
CA ASP A 365 -17.56 -16.17 -16.88
C ASP A 365 -17.01 -15.29 -18.02
N HIS A 366 -17.35 -15.58 -19.28
CA HIS A 366 -16.86 -14.88 -20.48
C HIS A 366 -17.04 -13.35 -20.44
N VAL A 367 -17.99 -12.87 -19.64
CA VAL A 367 -18.28 -11.45 -19.45
C VAL A 367 -17.18 -10.72 -18.65
N TRP A 368 -16.45 -11.41 -17.77
CA TRP A 368 -15.44 -10.80 -16.88
C TRP A 368 -14.10 -11.53 -16.81
N LYS A 369 -13.99 -12.78 -17.27
CA LYS A 369 -12.79 -13.63 -17.13
C LYS A 369 -11.49 -13.01 -17.65
N ASN A 370 -11.57 -12.22 -18.71
CA ASN A 370 -10.40 -11.61 -19.36
C ASN A 370 -10.20 -10.14 -18.98
N MET A 371 -10.95 -9.63 -17.99
CA MET A 371 -10.87 -8.23 -17.58
C MET A 371 -9.87 -8.10 -16.41
N PRO A 372 -8.65 -7.57 -16.64
CA PRO A 372 -7.68 -7.37 -15.58
C PRO A 372 -8.07 -6.21 -14.68
N LEU A 373 -7.54 -6.20 -13.45
CA LEU A 373 -7.56 -4.99 -12.63
C LEU A 373 -6.83 -3.84 -13.34
N PRO A 374 -7.39 -2.61 -13.37
CA PRO A 374 -6.73 -1.46 -13.99
C PRO A 374 -5.33 -1.19 -13.43
N ASN A 375 -4.40 -0.79 -14.29
CA ASN A 375 -3.01 -0.49 -13.93
C ASN A 375 -2.84 0.79 -13.07
N THR A 376 -3.94 1.50 -12.78
CA THR A 376 -4.01 2.62 -11.84
C THR A 376 -4.27 2.17 -10.40
N VAL A 377 -4.62 0.90 -10.18
CA VAL A 377 -4.88 0.34 -8.85
C VAL A 377 -3.54 0.06 -8.17
N ALA A 378 -3.29 0.75 -7.05
CA ALA A 378 -2.14 0.50 -6.20
C ALA A 378 -2.38 -0.73 -5.31
N PRO A 379 -1.35 -1.48 -4.90
CA PRO A 379 -1.52 -2.56 -3.92
C PRO A 379 -2.04 -2.02 -2.58
N SER A 380 -2.62 -2.90 -1.76
CA SER A 380 -2.93 -2.61 -0.37
C SER A 380 -1.64 -2.29 0.38
N PHE A 381 -1.64 -1.23 1.20
CA PHE A 381 -0.48 -0.84 1.98
C PHE A 381 -0.90 -0.18 3.30
N ALA A 382 0.03 -0.11 4.25
CA ALA A 382 -0.12 0.64 5.48
C ALA A 382 1.23 1.27 5.87
N THR A 383 1.19 2.56 6.14
CA THR A 383 2.29 3.36 6.69
C THR A 383 1.88 3.90 8.06
N CYS A 384 2.74 4.73 8.65
CA CYS A 384 2.47 5.41 9.91
C CYS A 384 1.16 6.22 9.88
N ASN A 385 0.89 6.93 8.79
CA ASN A 385 -0.19 7.92 8.66
C ASN A 385 -1.18 7.64 7.52
N LEU A 386 -0.92 6.66 6.66
CA LEU A 386 -1.79 6.28 5.53
C LEU A 386 -2.03 4.78 5.51
N SER A 387 -3.24 4.36 5.13
CA SER A 387 -3.47 2.96 4.76
C SER A 387 -4.49 2.83 3.65
N ARG A 388 -4.39 1.76 2.85
CA ARG A 388 -5.30 1.48 1.74
C ARG A 388 -5.80 0.04 1.78
N LYS A 389 -7.12 -0.11 1.74
CA LYS A 389 -7.85 -1.39 1.71
C LYS A 389 -8.89 -1.38 0.60
N TYR A 390 -9.34 -2.56 0.19
CA TYR A 390 -10.27 -2.71 -0.91
C TYR A 390 -11.51 -3.50 -0.53
N GLU A 391 -12.58 -3.19 -1.25
CA GLU A 391 -13.84 -3.93 -1.30
C GLU A 391 -14.22 -4.16 -2.75
N LEU A 392 -14.99 -5.22 -3.02
CA LEU A 392 -15.53 -5.50 -4.36
C LEU A 392 -17.04 -5.46 -4.30
N GLU A 393 -17.63 -4.67 -5.18
CA GLU A 393 -19.07 -4.57 -5.37
C GLU A 393 -19.43 -5.11 -6.75
N ILE A 394 -20.37 -6.05 -6.79
CA ILE A 394 -20.90 -6.64 -8.02
C ILE A 394 -22.39 -6.35 -8.07
N LYS A 395 -22.83 -5.65 -9.11
CA LYS A 395 -24.23 -5.31 -9.35
C LYS A 395 -24.75 -6.14 -10.51
N LEU A 396 -25.77 -6.94 -10.25
CA LEU A 396 -26.38 -7.85 -11.22
C LEU A 396 -27.80 -7.40 -11.54
N GLY A 397 -28.10 -7.12 -12.81
CA GLY A 397 -29.46 -6.90 -13.27
C GLY A 397 -30.12 -8.21 -13.65
N VAL A 398 -31.24 -8.54 -13.02
CA VAL A 398 -31.97 -9.79 -13.21
C VAL A 398 -33.38 -9.49 -13.69
N ALA A 399 -33.81 -10.13 -14.77
CA ALA A 399 -35.12 -9.94 -15.39
C ALA A 399 -35.92 -11.24 -15.42
N TRP A 400 -37.23 -11.11 -15.19
CA TRP A 400 -38.17 -12.21 -15.36
C TRP A 400 -38.60 -12.29 -16.84
N GLY A 401 -38.17 -13.35 -17.53
CA GLY A 401 -38.38 -13.53 -18.97
C GLY A 401 -37.29 -12.89 -19.84
N GLN A 402 -37.23 -13.33 -21.10
CA GLN A 402 -36.21 -12.85 -22.03
C GLN A 402 -36.50 -11.40 -22.45
N PRO A 403 -35.50 -10.49 -22.39
CA PRO A 403 -35.67 -9.14 -22.90
C PRO A 403 -35.90 -9.15 -24.41
N LYS A 404 -37.14 -8.84 -24.85
CA LYS A 404 -37.53 -8.78 -26.27
C LYS A 404 -37.00 -7.49 -26.90
N LYS A 405 -36.35 -7.58 -28.07
CA LYS A 405 -35.97 -6.42 -28.89
C LYS A 405 -37.14 -6.06 -29.81
N GLY A 406 -37.84 -4.96 -29.55
CA GLY A 406 -38.91 -4.45 -30.43
C GLY A 406 -39.66 -3.25 -29.85
N LEU A 407 -40.17 -2.37 -30.73
CA LEU A 407 -40.80 -1.07 -30.39
C LEU A 407 -42.12 -1.20 -29.61
N THR A 408 -42.72 -2.40 -29.55
CA THR A 408 -44.09 -2.64 -29.05
C THR A 408 -44.17 -3.63 -27.88
N SER A 409 -43.04 -4.16 -27.38
CA SER A 409 -43.03 -5.10 -26.25
C SER A 409 -42.68 -4.39 -24.94
N LYS A 410 -43.51 -4.56 -23.90
CA LYS A 410 -43.13 -4.17 -22.53
C LYS A 410 -41.82 -4.88 -22.15
N THR A 411 -40.82 -4.12 -21.71
CA THR A 411 -39.59 -4.68 -21.14
C THR A 411 -39.91 -5.37 -19.82
N PRO A 412 -39.39 -6.58 -19.58
CA PRO A 412 -39.61 -7.25 -18.30
C PRO A 412 -39.04 -6.42 -17.14
N PRO A 413 -39.65 -6.47 -15.95
CA PRO A 413 -39.13 -5.77 -14.79
C PRO A 413 -37.73 -6.31 -14.44
N VAL A 414 -36.77 -5.39 -14.31
CA VAL A 414 -35.37 -5.68 -13.94
C VAL A 414 -35.15 -5.31 -12.48
N ILE A 415 -34.55 -6.21 -11.70
CA ILE A 415 -34.07 -5.94 -10.35
C ILE A 415 -32.54 -5.89 -10.34
N LEU A 416 -31.98 -4.95 -9.59
CA LEU A 416 -30.55 -4.85 -9.34
C LEU A 416 -30.21 -5.53 -8.01
N LEU A 417 -29.38 -6.57 -8.07
CA LEU A 417 -28.89 -7.32 -6.92
C LEU A 417 -27.42 -6.96 -6.64
N PRO A 418 -27.12 -6.25 -5.54
CA PRO A 418 -25.75 -5.97 -5.13
C PRO A 418 -25.18 -7.12 -4.28
N LEU A 419 -24.03 -7.63 -4.70
CA LEU A 419 -23.17 -8.56 -3.96
C LEU A 419 -21.92 -7.81 -3.54
N HIS A 420 -21.51 -7.95 -2.28
CA HIS A 420 -20.44 -7.14 -1.69
C HIS A 420 -19.46 -8.01 -0.91
N PHE A 421 -18.17 -7.78 -1.18
CA PHE A 421 -17.06 -8.35 -0.44
C PHE A 421 -16.36 -7.23 0.34
N ALA A 422 -16.50 -7.25 1.66
CA ALA A 422 -16.02 -6.18 2.54
C ALA A 422 -14.51 -6.21 2.83
N GLN A 423 -13.83 -7.33 2.55
CA GLN A 423 -12.41 -7.49 2.85
C GLN A 423 -11.69 -8.09 1.66
N ILE A 424 -10.92 -7.25 0.97
CA ILE A 424 -10.07 -7.65 -0.15
C ILE A 424 -8.70 -7.04 0.01
N GLU A 425 -7.69 -7.88 -0.19
CA GLU A 425 -6.31 -7.45 -0.34
C GLU A 425 -5.96 -7.39 -1.83
N VAL A 426 -5.27 -6.34 -2.25
CA VAL A 426 -4.75 -6.23 -3.62
C VAL A 426 -3.23 -6.29 -3.54
N TYR A 427 -2.63 -7.26 -4.22
CA TYR A 427 -1.18 -7.42 -4.28
C TYR A 427 -0.62 -6.87 -5.59
N SER A 428 0.64 -6.44 -5.57
CA SER A 428 1.31 -5.85 -6.74
C SER A 428 1.52 -6.86 -7.88
N GLY A 429 1.56 -8.16 -7.57
CA GLY A 429 1.90 -9.21 -8.53
C GLY A 429 3.40 -9.36 -8.77
N ILE A 430 4.23 -8.67 -7.99
CA ILE A 430 5.69 -8.78 -8.03
C ILE A 430 6.10 -9.75 -6.93
N THR A 431 6.31 -11.00 -7.31
CA THR A 431 6.61 -12.08 -6.35
C THR A 431 8.00 -11.87 -5.73
N PRO A 432 8.12 -11.96 -4.38
CA PRO A 432 9.41 -11.88 -3.71
C PRO A 432 10.31 -13.07 -4.07
N PRO A 433 11.65 -12.88 -4.12
CA PRO A 433 12.62 -13.96 -4.19
C PRO A 433 12.35 -15.08 -3.16
N ALA A 434 12.64 -16.32 -3.54
CA ALA A 434 12.35 -17.50 -2.72
C ALA A 434 13.07 -17.43 -1.35
N GLU A 435 14.30 -16.92 -1.33
CA GLU A 435 15.10 -16.76 -0.12
C GLU A 435 14.43 -15.79 0.87
N LEU A 436 13.79 -14.73 0.38
CA LEU A 436 13.05 -13.79 1.23
C LEU A 436 11.75 -14.38 1.75
N VAL A 437 11.09 -15.23 0.96
CA VAL A 437 9.89 -15.95 1.42
C VAL A 437 10.25 -16.89 2.57
N GLU A 438 11.38 -17.59 2.47
CA GLU A 438 11.88 -18.46 3.55
C GLU A 438 12.27 -17.67 4.79
N ALA A 439 12.99 -16.56 4.62
CA ALA A 439 13.34 -15.65 5.72
C ALA A 439 12.07 -15.12 6.41
N ALA A 440 11.09 -14.66 5.64
CA ALA A 440 9.83 -14.15 6.18
C ALA A 440 8.99 -15.22 6.90
N ARG A 441 9.07 -16.50 6.49
CA ARG A 441 8.42 -17.62 7.20
C ARG A 441 9.10 -17.96 8.52
N SER A 442 10.42 -17.77 8.60
CA SER A 442 11.19 -17.97 9.83
C SER A 442 10.92 -16.87 10.88
N THR A 443 10.51 -15.69 10.43
CA THR A 443 10.16 -14.55 11.28
C THR A 443 8.67 -14.57 11.62
N ARG A 444 8.31 -14.77 12.90
CA ARG A 444 6.89 -14.79 13.31
C ARG A 444 6.21 -13.44 13.03
N PRO A 445 5.02 -13.40 12.40
CA PRO A 445 4.32 -12.16 12.13
C PRO A 445 3.93 -11.46 13.45
N GLY A 446 4.37 -10.21 13.62
CA GLY A 446 4.05 -9.36 14.78
C GLY A 446 5.20 -9.12 15.76
N ARG A 447 6.41 -9.64 15.52
CA ARG A 447 7.60 -9.39 16.36
C ARG A 447 8.73 -8.69 15.59
N ALA A 448 8.43 -7.57 14.96
CA ALA A 448 9.43 -6.52 14.71
C ALA A 448 9.34 -5.51 15.86
N THR A 449 9.53 -5.99 17.09
CA THR A 449 9.80 -5.14 18.25
C THR A 449 11.28 -5.27 18.52
N PHE A 450 12.04 -4.22 18.22
CA PHE A 450 13.39 -4.04 18.72
C PHE A 450 13.34 -3.85 20.25
N THR A 451 13.10 -4.95 20.97
CA THR A 451 13.34 -5.06 22.40
C THR A 451 14.10 -6.36 22.67
N ASN A 452 15.39 -6.16 22.95
CA ASN A 452 16.26 -6.94 23.84
C ASN A 452 17.05 -8.16 23.28
N ASN A 453 18.38 -7.97 23.25
CA ASN A 453 19.38 -8.80 23.93
C ASN A 453 19.39 -10.32 23.73
N THR A 454 19.05 -10.82 22.54
CA THR A 454 19.33 -12.24 22.23
C THR A 454 20.36 -12.32 21.11
N PRO A 455 21.61 -12.74 21.38
CA PRO A 455 22.58 -12.98 20.29
C PRO A 455 22.08 -14.12 19.40
N PRO A 456 22.40 -14.09 18.09
CA PRO A 456 21.95 -15.11 17.15
C PRO A 456 22.48 -16.48 17.56
N ARG A 457 21.60 -17.48 17.53
CA ARG A 457 21.96 -18.87 17.82
C ARG A 457 22.74 -19.41 16.61
N LEU A 458 24.06 -19.51 16.74
CA LEU A 458 24.92 -20.14 15.75
C LEU A 458 24.47 -21.59 15.49
N PRO A 459 24.62 -22.09 14.24
CA PRO A 459 24.28 -23.46 13.91
C PRO A 459 25.09 -24.45 14.78
N PRO A 460 24.51 -25.60 15.18
CA PRO A 460 25.21 -26.57 16.01
C PRO A 460 26.42 -27.11 15.26
N ARG A 461 27.60 -26.87 15.83
CA ARG A 461 28.88 -27.39 15.34
C ARG A 461 28.81 -28.92 15.41
N GLN A 462 28.96 -29.59 14.26
CA GLN A 462 29.13 -31.05 14.23
C GLN A 462 30.43 -31.39 14.97
N ASN A 463 30.30 -32.14 16.06
CA ASN A 463 31.45 -32.69 16.78
C ASN A 463 32.05 -33.81 15.93
N SER A 464 33.15 -33.51 15.24
CA SER A 464 34.08 -34.53 14.77
C SER A 464 34.75 -35.18 15.97
N VAL A 465 34.39 -36.43 16.23
CA VAL A 465 35.06 -37.31 17.19
C VAL A 465 36.48 -37.55 16.70
N ASN A 466 37.49 -37.09 17.45
CA ASN A 466 38.84 -37.63 17.35
C ASN A 466 39.33 -38.01 18.75
N VAL A 467 39.72 -39.27 18.86
CA VAL A 467 40.15 -39.98 20.05
C VAL A 467 41.65 -39.78 20.26
N SER A 468 42.09 -39.46 21.48
CA SER A 468 43.44 -39.78 22.00
C SER A 468 43.43 -39.71 23.54
N PRO A 469 44.13 -40.60 24.28
CA PRO A 469 44.00 -40.75 25.74
C PRO A 469 45.20 -40.25 26.56
N GLN A 470 45.03 -40.25 27.90
CA GLN A 470 46.00 -40.01 29.02
C GLN A 470 46.00 -38.58 29.59
N GLN A 471 46.04 -38.30 30.91
CA GLN A 471 46.23 -39.08 32.15
C GLN A 471 45.75 -38.23 33.36
N GLN A 472 45.70 -38.84 34.55
CA GLN A 472 45.00 -38.43 35.78
C GLN A 472 45.73 -37.35 36.63
N GLN A 473 44.98 -36.47 37.31
CA GLN A 473 44.77 -36.45 38.79
C GLN A 473 44.12 -35.13 39.32
N PRO A 474 43.47 -35.14 40.50
CA PRO A 474 42.60 -34.06 40.99
C PRO A 474 43.19 -33.22 42.13
N GLN A 475 42.96 -31.90 42.14
CA GLN A 475 43.15 -31.07 43.33
C GLN A 475 41.99 -30.08 43.56
N ARG A 476 41.69 -29.91 44.84
CA ARG A 476 40.55 -29.21 45.45
C ARG A 476 40.84 -27.71 45.65
N ARG A 477 39.86 -26.86 45.29
CA ARG A 477 39.38 -25.54 45.83
C ARG A 477 40.32 -24.63 46.65
N PRO A 478 40.20 -23.29 46.51
CA PRO A 478 39.03 -22.60 47.09
C PRO A 478 38.43 -21.41 46.30
N SER A 479 37.24 -21.04 46.76
CA SER A 479 36.33 -19.96 46.40
C SER A 479 36.96 -18.60 46.07
N GLN A 480 36.54 -18.01 44.94
CA GLN A 480 36.67 -16.58 44.68
C GLN A 480 35.33 -15.99 44.22
N THR A 481 34.85 -15.08 45.07
CA THR A 481 34.02 -13.90 44.84
C THR A 481 33.35 -13.73 43.48
N VAL A 482 32.02 -13.69 43.52
CA VAL A 482 31.14 -13.16 42.48
C VAL A 482 31.42 -11.65 42.36
N SER A 483 32.18 -11.24 41.34
CA SER A 483 32.21 -9.85 40.89
C SER A 483 30.96 -9.60 40.06
N GLN A 484 29.93 -9.04 40.70
CA GLN A 484 28.80 -8.45 40.00
C GLN A 484 29.32 -7.29 39.13
N ALA A 485 29.16 -7.40 37.81
CA ALA A 485 29.32 -6.25 36.93
C ALA A 485 28.27 -5.19 37.32
N PRO A 486 28.63 -3.90 37.39
CA PRO A 486 27.68 -2.85 37.73
C PRO A 486 26.57 -2.77 36.67
N PRO A 487 25.32 -2.46 37.07
CA PRO A 487 24.22 -2.29 36.13
C PRO A 487 24.54 -1.15 35.17
N GLN A 488 24.44 -1.40 33.86
CA GLN A 488 24.49 -0.35 32.86
C GLN A 488 23.30 0.61 33.09
N PRO A 489 23.52 1.94 33.15
CA PRO A 489 22.44 2.89 33.30
C PRO A 489 21.57 2.89 32.04
N ALA A 490 20.24 2.96 32.24
CA ALA A 490 19.28 3.15 31.17
C ALA A 490 19.62 4.43 30.39
N HIS A 491 19.79 4.31 29.08
CA HIS A 491 20.22 5.40 28.21
C HIS A 491 19.07 6.34 27.87
N ASP A 492 19.31 7.64 28.04
CA ASP A 492 18.43 8.71 27.56
C ASP A 492 18.71 8.97 26.07
N PRO A 493 17.75 8.76 25.17
CA PRO A 493 17.93 8.96 23.72
C PRO A 493 18.21 10.42 23.33
N LEU A 494 18.11 11.39 24.24
CA LEU A 494 18.47 12.79 23.98
C LEU A 494 19.97 13.10 24.10
N TYR A 495 20.78 12.24 24.71
CA TYR A 495 22.22 12.48 24.94
C TYR A 495 23.08 11.25 24.59
N PRO A 496 23.67 11.18 23.38
CA PRO A 496 24.64 10.14 23.07
C PRO A 496 25.94 10.32 23.85
N PRO A 497 26.68 9.23 24.15
CA PRO A 497 27.92 9.29 24.91
C PRO A 497 28.98 10.13 24.18
N GLN A 498 29.62 11.04 24.90
CA GLN A 498 30.76 11.81 24.39
C GLN A 498 32.01 10.90 24.36
N LEU A 499 32.65 10.80 23.18
CA LEU A 499 33.91 10.07 23.01
C LEU A 499 35.03 10.74 23.81
N ALA A 500 35.84 9.94 24.51
CA ALA A 500 37.06 10.42 25.14
C ALA A 500 38.12 10.81 24.08
N PRO A 501 39.02 11.77 24.36
CA PRO A 501 40.05 12.17 23.41
C PRO A 501 40.94 10.99 22.98
N GLY A 502 41.01 10.71 21.68
CA GLY A 502 41.90 9.68 21.09
C GLY A 502 41.23 8.40 20.60
N GLN A 503 39.89 8.28 20.65
CA GLN A 503 39.18 7.23 19.91
C GLN A 503 38.72 7.74 18.53
N GLU A 504 39.13 7.03 17.48
CA GLU A 504 38.57 7.21 16.14
C GLU A 504 37.12 6.70 16.10
N ALA A 505 36.25 7.48 15.46
CA ALA A 505 34.88 7.05 15.21
C ALA A 505 34.87 5.87 14.23
N PRO A 506 34.13 4.78 14.51
CA PRO A 506 33.94 3.73 13.51
C PRO A 506 33.23 4.32 12.27
N PRO A 507 33.47 3.73 11.07
CA PRO A 507 32.76 4.12 9.86
C PRO A 507 31.24 4.07 10.07
N TYR A 508 30.52 4.91 9.31
CA TYR A 508 29.09 5.17 9.43
C TYR A 508 28.25 3.88 9.44
N ASP A 509 28.03 3.28 10.60
CA ASP A 509 27.19 2.10 10.74
C ASP A 509 25.73 2.57 10.78
N ASP A 510 25.00 2.28 9.71
CA ASP A 510 23.55 2.17 9.75
C ASP A 510 23.15 1.25 10.92
N ALA A 511 21.99 1.49 11.54
CA ALA A 511 21.50 0.56 12.56
C ALA A 511 21.51 -0.86 11.97
N PRO A 512 21.87 -1.90 12.76
CA PRO A 512 22.02 -3.23 12.22
C PRO A 512 20.74 -3.64 11.48
N PRO A 513 20.84 -4.08 10.21
CA PRO A 513 19.67 -4.34 9.39
C PRO A 513 18.80 -5.42 10.04
N SER A 514 17.50 -5.35 9.77
CA SER A 514 16.61 -6.47 10.11
C SER A 514 17.08 -7.75 9.40
N TYR A 515 16.77 -8.93 9.97
CA TYR A 515 17.26 -10.20 9.40
C TYR A 515 16.88 -10.36 7.92
N ASP A 516 15.66 -10.00 7.57
CA ASP A 516 15.16 -9.98 6.20
C ASP A 516 15.87 -8.94 5.31
N GLU A 517 16.27 -7.78 5.85
CA GLU A 517 17.11 -6.82 5.12
C GLU A 517 18.53 -7.33 4.89
N ALA A 518 19.13 -8.01 5.87
CA ALA A 518 20.46 -8.61 5.71
C ALA A 518 20.47 -9.70 4.63
N VAL A 519 19.41 -10.50 4.53
CA VAL A 519 19.23 -11.45 3.41
C VAL A 519 19.05 -10.68 2.10
N ALA A 520 18.23 -9.62 2.10
CA ALA A 520 17.93 -8.80 0.94
C ALA A 520 19.16 -8.12 0.32
N GLU A 521 20.16 -7.74 1.12
CA GLU A 521 21.36 -7.04 0.65
C GLU A 521 22.12 -7.80 -0.44
N ASN A 522 22.10 -9.13 -0.42
CA ASN A 522 22.82 -9.96 -1.40
C ASN A 522 21.94 -10.44 -2.57
N LEU A 523 20.63 -10.16 -2.54
CA LEU A 523 19.69 -10.62 -3.57
C LEU A 523 19.55 -9.63 -4.73
N ALA A 524 19.44 -10.15 -5.94
CA ALA A 524 19.13 -9.34 -7.11
C ALA A 524 17.67 -8.84 -7.08
N GLY A 525 17.40 -7.75 -7.81
CA GLY A 525 16.05 -7.24 -7.98
C GLY A 525 15.14 -8.25 -8.69
N PRO A 526 13.81 -8.24 -8.45
CA PRO A 526 12.87 -9.14 -9.13
C PRO A 526 12.91 -9.04 -10.67
N PHE A 527 13.44 -7.94 -11.19
CA PHE A 527 13.53 -7.63 -12.62
C PHE A 527 14.99 -7.49 -13.11
N ASP A 528 15.95 -8.00 -12.36
CA ASP A 528 17.35 -8.05 -12.76
C ASP A 528 17.57 -9.20 -13.77
N GLY A 529 17.00 -9.05 -14.98
CA GLY A 529 16.96 -10.08 -16.04
C GLY A 529 15.61 -10.20 -16.76
N MET A 530 15.51 -11.15 -17.71
CA MET A 530 14.47 -11.42 -18.75
C MET A 530 12.96 -11.15 -18.46
N GLN A 531 12.55 -10.83 -17.24
CA GLN A 531 11.15 -10.55 -16.90
C GLN A 531 10.81 -9.07 -17.12
N SER A 532 9.84 -8.81 -18.00
CA SER A 532 9.32 -7.46 -18.22
C SER A 532 8.54 -6.96 -17.00
N ARG A 533 8.76 -5.70 -16.61
CA ARG A 533 7.95 -5.04 -15.57
C ARG A 533 6.48 -4.95 -16.04
N PRO A 534 5.49 -5.26 -15.17
CA PRO A 534 4.08 -5.08 -15.52
C PRO A 534 3.77 -3.60 -15.69
N ALA A 535 2.81 -3.25 -16.55
CA ALA A 535 2.40 -1.86 -16.73
C ALA A 535 1.89 -1.28 -15.39
N TYR A 536 2.41 -0.12 -15.00
CA TYR A 536 1.95 0.58 -13.79
C TYR A 536 1.93 2.09 -14.02
N SER A 537 0.76 2.56 -14.46
CA SER A 537 0.51 4.00 -14.61
C SER A 537 0.66 4.73 -13.28
N GLY A 538 0.30 4.12 -12.15
CA GLY A 538 0.08 4.86 -10.91
C GLY A 538 -0.85 6.08 -11.14
N VAL A 539 -1.03 6.92 -10.12
CA VAL A 539 -1.66 8.25 -10.30
C VAL A 539 -0.59 9.35 -10.17
N THR A 540 0.68 8.93 -10.27
CA THR A 540 1.88 9.66 -9.83
C THR A 540 2.62 10.34 -10.96
N ASN A 541 2.71 11.67 -10.86
CA ASN A 541 3.73 12.46 -11.52
C ASN A 541 4.88 12.67 -10.52
N GLU A 542 5.91 11.84 -10.61
CA GLU A 542 7.02 11.77 -9.67
C GLU A 542 7.77 13.11 -9.49
N ASN A 543 7.83 13.92 -10.55
CA ASN A 543 8.55 15.20 -10.58
C ASN A 543 7.65 16.42 -10.28
N ALA A 544 6.35 16.23 -10.08
CA ALA A 544 5.45 17.33 -9.70
C ALA A 544 5.87 17.96 -8.36
N PRO A 545 5.70 19.27 -8.13
CA PRO A 545 5.90 19.86 -6.81
C PRO A 545 4.96 19.23 -5.77
N SER A 546 5.35 19.26 -4.50
CA SER A 546 4.48 18.77 -3.41
C SER A 546 3.18 19.57 -3.43
N GLN A 547 2.06 18.88 -3.29
CA GLN A 547 0.74 19.51 -3.23
C GLN A 547 0.29 19.74 -1.79
N LEU A 548 1.07 19.31 -0.80
CA LEU A 548 0.80 19.58 0.60
C LEU A 548 1.16 21.04 0.93
N PRO A 549 0.41 21.68 1.85
CA PRO A 549 0.79 22.98 2.35
C PRO A 549 2.21 22.93 2.94
N PRO A 550 3.04 23.95 2.70
CA PRO A 550 4.37 24.01 3.30
C PRO A 550 4.20 23.96 4.82
N GLU A 551 4.97 23.11 5.48
CA GLU A 551 5.09 23.18 6.93
C GLU A 551 5.54 24.59 7.29
N LYS A 552 4.77 25.29 8.12
CA LYS A 552 5.25 26.54 8.72
C LYS A 552 6.40 26.15 9.65
N SER A 553 7.62 26.43 9.19
CA SER A 553 8.89 26.22 9.89
C SER A 553 8.95 26.98 11.19
#